data_AF-A0A832B3E5-F1
#
_entry.id   AF-A0A832B3E5-F1
#
_cell.length_a   1.000
_cell.length_b   1.000
_cell.length_c   1.000
_cell.angle_alpha   90.00
_cell.angle_beta   90.00
_cell.angle_gamma   90.00
#
_symmetry.space_group_name_H-M   'P 1'
#
loop_
_entity.id
_entity.type
_entity.pdbx_description
1 polymer ?
#
loop_
_entity_poly.entity_id
_entity_poly.type
_entity_poly.pdbx_seq_one_letter_code
_entity_poly.pdbx_strand_id
1 'polypeptide(L)'
;MRIVLEKALSGDFRSAQNELIKLLIEYGLSGLDIIKQLHREVIMLDTDEKIKLKLIEILGETEYRILEGGTDDIQLNAMIAKIALVGGGKVS
;
A
#
# COMPACT_ATOMS: atom_id res chain seq x y z
N MET A 1 -8.59 5.67 -2.09
CA MET A 1 -7.44 4.93 -1.51
C MET A 1 -7.79 4.09 -0.30
N ARG A 2 -8.58 4.60 0.65
CA ARG A 2 -8.97 3.89 1.88
C ARG A 2 -9.32 2.40 1.71
N ILE A 3 -10.12 2.06 0.69
CA ILE A 3 -10.50 0.66 0.39
C ILE A 3 -9.29 -0.24 0.12
N VAL A 4 -8.26 0.25 -0.60
CA VAL A 4 -7.03 -0.52 -0.88
C VAL A 4 -6.30 -0.82 0.43
N LEU A 5 -6.16 0.19 1.29
CA LEU A 5 -5.47 0.08 2.57
C LEU A 5 -6.19 -0.86 3.53
N GLU A 6 -7.51 -0.74 3.65
CA GLU A 6 -8.34 -1.61 4.50
C GLU A 6 -8.28 -3.08 4.05
N LYS A 7 -8.42 -3.34 2.75
CA LYS A 7 -8.30 -4.69 2.17
C LYS A 7 -6.91 -5.26 2.42
N ALA A 8 -5.86 -4.48 2.17
CA ALA A 8 -4.50 -4.92 2.41
C ALA A 8 -4.29 -5.26 3.89
N LEU A 9 -4.64 -4.37 4.81
CA LEU A 9 -4.52 -4.61 6.26
C LEU A 9 -5.35 -5.79 6.76
N SER A 10 -6.46 -6.14 6.09
CA SER A 10 -7.23 -7.34 6.43
C SER A 10 -6.53 -8.67 6.04
N GLY A 11 -5.43 -8.60 5.29
CA GLY A 11 -4.74 -9.75 4.72
C GLY A 11 -5.30 -10.20 3.37
N ASP A 12 -6.38 -9.58 2.87
CA ASP A 12 -6.95 -9.86 1.55
C ASP A 12 -6.13 -9.18 0.43
N PHE A 13 -4.97 -9.76 0.16
CA PHE A 13 -4.05 -9.30 -0.88
C PHE A 13 -4.71 -9.22 -2.26
N ARG A 14 -5.49 -10.23 -2.65
CA ARG A 14 -6.09 -10.28 -4.00
C ARG A 14 -7.10 -9.15 -4.19
N SER A 15 -7.95 -8.92 -3.21
CA SER A 15 -8.92 -7.82 -3.31
C SER A 15 -8.23 -6.46 -3.28
N ALA A 16 -7.16 -6.29 -2.49
CA ALA A 16 -6.38 -5.05 -2.47
C ALA A 16 -5.67 -4.80 -3.81
N GLN A 17 -5.04 -5.82 -4.38
CA GLN A 17 -4.40 -5.78 -5.70
C GLN A 17 -5.40 -5.40 -6.81
N ASN A 18 -6.59 -5.99 -6.80
CA ASN A 18 -7.62 -5.67 -7.80
C ASN A 18 -8.04 -4.19 -7.74
N GLU A 19 -8.22 -3.63 -6.54
CA GLU A 19 -8.54 -2.21 -6.41
C GLU A 19 -7.37 -1.31 -6.85
N LEU A 20 -6.13 -1.69 -6.52
CA LEU A 20 -4.94 -0.98 -6.97
C LEU A 20 -4.85 -0.94 -8.51
N ILE A 21 -5.10 -2.07 -9.17
CA ILE A 21 -5.08 -2.19 -10.63
C ILE A 21 -6.12 -1.26 -11.27
N LYS A 22 -7.34 -1.18 -10.72
CA LYS A 22 -8.36 -0.24 -11.20
C LYS A 22 -7.87 1.19 -11.15
N LEU A 23 -7.21 1.59 -10.07
CA LEU A 23 -6.68 2.95 -9.89
C LEU A 23 -5.60 3.29 -10.93
N LEU A 24 -4.74 2.33 -11.26
CA LEU A 24 -3.69 2.50 -12.27
C LEU A 24 -4.27 2.53 -13.69
N ILE A 25 -5.17 1.60 -14.02
CA ILE A 25 -5.61 1.36 -15.40
C ILE A 25 -6.87 2.17 -15.74
N GLU A 26 -7.89 2.14 -14.88
CA GLU A 26 -9.18 2.79 -15.16
C GLU A 26 -9.11 4.29 -14.86
N TYR A 27 -8.44 4.67 -13.78
CA TYR A 27 -8.35 6.07 -13.34
C TYR A 27 -7.05 6.76 -13.77
N GLY A 28 -6.09 6.02 -14.34
CA GLY A 28 -4.84 6.57 -14.88
C GLY A 28 -3.94 7.24 -13.84
N LEU A 29 -4.05 6.87 -12.57
CA LEU A 29 -3.21 7.43 -11.51
C LEU A 29 -1.77 6.91 -11.65
N SER A 30 -0.78 7.77 -11.41
CA SER A 30 0.60 7.33 -11.30
C SER A 30 0.84 6.55 -10.00
N GLY A 31 1.85 5.67 -9.97
CA GLY A 31 2.21 4.97 -8.74
C GLY A 31 2.59 5.92 -7.61
N LEU A 32 3.29 7.02 -7.93
CA LEU A 32 3.65 8.06 -6.96
C LEU A 32 2.42 8.78 -6.38
N ASP A 33 1.39 9.04 -7.19
CA ASP A 33 0.15 9.65 -6.69
C ASP A 33 -0.60 8.72 -5.74
N ILE A 34 -0.62 7.42 -6.06
CA ILE A 34 -1.20 6.39 -5.19
C ILE A 34 -0.46 6.35 -3.85
N ILE A 35 0.87 6.33 -3.86
CA ILE A 35 1.68 6.31 -2.63
C ILE A 35 1.43 7.56 -1.79
N LYS A 36 1.43 8.75 -2.40
CA LYS A 36 1.14 10.02 -1.69
C LYS A 36 -0.25 10.03 -1.06
N GLN A 37 -1.25 9.49 -1.75
CA GLN A 37 -2.61 9.38 -1.22
C GLN A 37 -2.68 8.36 -0.07
N LEU A 38 -2.06 7.18 -0.22
CA LEU A 38 -1.99 6.17 0.84
C LEU A 38 -1.27 6.69 2.09
N HIS A 39 -0.20 7.45 1.93
CA HIS A 39 0.52 8.04 3.05
C HIS A 39 -0.38 8.97 3.89
N ARG A 40 -1.24 9.77 3.25
CA ARG A 40 -2.23 10.59 3.96
C ARG A 40 -3.23 9.75 4.75
N GLU A 41 -3.73 8.68 4.15
CA GLU A 41 -4.65 7.74 4.84
C GLU A 41 -3.97 7.07 6.04
N VAL A 42 -2.70 6.66 5.90
CA VAL A 42 -1.92 6.03 6.98
C VAL A 42 -1.70 6.98 8.16
N ILE A 43 -1.42 8.27 7.92
CA ILE A 43 -1.30 9.27 9.00
C ILE A 43 -2.58 9.37 9.82
N MET A 44 -3.73 9.37 9.13
CA MET A 44 -5.06 9.49 9.74
C MET A 44 -5.59 8.16 10.31
N LEU A 45 -4.87 7.05 10.12
CA LEU A 45 -5.30 5.74 10.56
C LEU A 45 -5.32 5.65 12.08
N ASP A 46 -6.46 5.21 12.63
CA ASP A 46 -6.62 4.91 14.05
C ASP A 46 -6.21 3.45 14.29
N THR A 47 -4.93 3.24 14.62
CA THR A 47 -4.30 1.93 14.83
C THR A 47 -3.11 2.05 15.78
N ASP A 48 -2.50 0.91 16.14
CA ASP A 48 -1.27 0.89 16.93
C ASP A 48 -0.14 1.69 16.24
N GLU A 49 0.55 2.52 17.01
CA GLU A 49 1.59 3.40 16.49
C GLU A 49 2.71 2.63 15.77
N LYS A 50 3.06 1.43 16.23
CA LYS A 50 4.08 0.60 15.57
C LYS A 50 3.62 0.13 14.19
N ILE A 51 2.33 -0.18 14.04
CA ILE A 51 1.74 -0.52 12.74
C ILE A 51 1.84 0.70 11.83
N LYS A 52 1.42 1.87 12.31
CA LYS A 52 1.48 3.12 11.54
C LYS A 52 2.91 3.44 11.06
N LEU A 53 3.89 3.37 11.95
CA LEU A 53 5.31 3.57 11.61
C LEU A 53 5.79 2.56 10.56
N LYS A 54 5.38 1.29 10.67
CA LYS A 54 5.76 0.26 9.70
C LYS A 54 5.17 0.52 8.32
N LEU A 55 3.92 0.98 8.26
CA LEU A 55 3.27 1.35 7.00
C LEU A 55 3.99 2.53 6.34
N ILE A 56 4.37 3.56 7.11
CA ILE A 56 5.12 4.72 6.59
C ILE A 56 6.46 4.27 5.99
N GLU A 57 7.19 3.39 6.66
CA GLU A 57 8.45 2.82 6.15
C GLU A 57 8.25 2.08 4.81
N ILE A 58 7.21 1.23 4.72
CA ILE A 58 6.88 0.49 3.48
C ILE A 58 6.57 1.45 2.33
N LEU A 59 5.79 2.51 2.58
CA LEU A 59 5.44 3.51 1.56
C LEU A 59 6.68 4.26 1.08
N GLY A 60 7.54 4.71 2.00
CA GLY A 60 8.77 5.44 1.65
C GLY A 60 9.76 4.59 0.85
N GLU A 61 9.94 3.31 1.22
CA GLU A 61 10.80 2.39 0.47
C GLU A 61 10.25 2.15 -0.96
N THR A 62 8.93 2.06 -1.10
CA THR A 62 8.28 1.88 -2.40
C THR A 62 8.44 3.12 -3.28
N GLU A 63 8.23 4.32 -2.71
CA GLU A 63 8.45 5.58 -3.41
C GLU A 63 9.88 5.72 -3.92
N TYR A 64 10.86 5.44 -3.04
CA TYR A 64 12.27 5.46 -3.40
C TYR A 64 12.57 4.51 -4.57
N ARG A 65 12.10 3.25 -4.51
CA ARG A 65 12.34 2.26 -5.58
C ARG A 65 11.73 2.67 -6.91
N ILE A 66 10.56 3.31 -6.92
CA ILE A 66 9.94 3.83 -8.15
C ILE A 66 10.79 4.98 -8.71
N LEU A 67 11.23 5.92 -7.87
CA LEU A 67 12.07 7.04 -8.30
C LEU A 67 13.43 6.61 -8.87
N GLU A 68 13.99 5.50 -8.37
CA GLU A 68 15.21 4.89 -8.91
C GLU A 68 15.00 4.09 -10.22
N GLY A 69 13.80 4.17 -10.81
CA GLY A 69 13.46 3.50 -12.08
C GLY A 69 12.88 2.10 -11.92
N GLY A 70 12.47 1.71 -10.71
CA GLY A 70 11.70 0.49 -10.49
C GLY A 70 10.30 0.57 -11.11
N THR A 71 9.82 -0.56 -11.62
CA THR A 71 8.51 -0.61 -12.29
C THR A 71 7.35 -0.48 -11.29
N ASP A 72 6.48 0.52 -11.50
CA ASP A 72 5.35 0.85 -10.61
C ASP A 72 4.50 -0.37 -10.24
N ASP A 73 4.13 -1.20 -11.21
CA ASP A 73 3.26 -2.37 -10.99
C ASP A 73 3.89 -3.36 -9.99
N ILE A 74 5.16 -3.70 -10.18
CA ILE A 74 5.90 -4.63 -9.31
C ILE A 74 6.07 -4.01 -7.92
N GLN A 75 6.46 -2.74 -7.84
CA GLN A 75 6.72 -2.07 -6.56
C GLN A 75 5.44 -1.90 -5.75
N LEU A 76 4.34 -1.49 -6.37
CA LEU A 76 3.05 -1.34 -5.69
C LEU A 76 2.49 -2.71 -5.27
N ASN A 77 2.66 -3.77 -6.05
CA ASN A 77 2.28 -5.12 -5.62
C ASN A 77 3.11 -5.59 -4.41
N ALA A 78 4.42 -5.33 -4.41
CA ALA A 78 5.28 -5.62 -3.27
C ALA A 78 4.87 -4.83 -2.02
N MET A 79 4.49 -3.57 -2.19
CA MET A 79 3.95 -2.71 -1.13
C MET A 79 2.68 -3.32 -0.51
N ILE A 80 1.69 -3.69 -1.33
CA ILE A 80 0.44 -4.31 -0.84
C ILE A 80 0.72 -5.64 -0.13
N ALA A 81 1.64 -6.46 -0.64
CA ALA A 81 2.03 -7.70 0.04
C ALA A 81 2.65 -7.44 1.41
N LYS A 82 3.57 -6.48 1.52
CA LYS A 82 4.17 -6.08 2.81
C LYS A 82 3.10 -5.57 3.79
N ILE A 83 2.16 -4.73 3.34
CA ILE A 83 1.05 -4.23 4.17
C ILE A 83 0.17 -5.38 4.65
N ALA A 84 -0.15 -6.35 3.77
CA ALA A 84 -0.94 -7.52 4.12
C ALA A 84 -0.28 -8.41 5.16
N LEU A 85 1.04 -8.53 5.15
CA LEU A 85 1.79 -9.26 6.19
C LEU A 85 1.82 -8.51 7.54
N VAL A 86 1.76 -7.18 7.52
CA VAL A 86 1.67 -6.36 8.74
C VAL A 86 0.29 -6.49 9.40
N GLY A 87 -0.79 -6.37 8.62
CA GLY A 87 -2.15 -6.43 9.16
C GLY A 87 -2.70 -7.85 9.36
N GLY A 88 -2.33 -8.78 8.47
CA GLY A 88 -2.71 -10.20 8.51
C GLY A 88 -1.90 -11.06 9.46
N GLY A 89 -1.00 -10.46 10.27
CA GLY A 89 -0.19 -11.12 11.29
C GLY A 89 -0.98 -11.67 12.48
N LYS A 90 -2.09 -12.38 12.26
CA LYS A 90 -2.40 -13.55 13.11
C LYS A 90 -1.46 -14.65 12.65
N VAL A 91 -0.28 -14.70 13.26
CA VAL A 91 0.48 -15.95 13.35
C VAL A 91 -0.43 -16.91 14.12
N SER A 92 -1.04 -17.84 13.40
CA SER A 92 -1.57 -19.08 13.97
C SER A 92 -0.48 -19.82 14.72
#